data_AF-A0A2S0KM57-F1
#
_entry.id   AF-A0A2S0KM57-F1
#
_cell.length_a   1.000
_cell.length_b   1.000
_cell.length_c   1.000
_cell.angle_alpha   90.00
_cell.angle_beta   90.00
_cell.angle_gamma   90.00
#
_symmetry.space_group_name_H-M   'P 1'
#
loop_
_entity.id
_entity.type
_entity.pdbx_description
1 polymer ?
#
loop_
_entity_poly.entity_id
_entity_poly.type
_entity_poly.pdbx_seq_one_letter_code
_entity_poly.pdbx_strand_id
1 'polypeptide(L)'
;MICKKCGTENNNRSVCINCGNFIGKNKTIRETDPEKIKANRRKKTMFMVKETLISIVQMIGLLLVGGLIIFLVSLLFVKFMPMPTM
;
A
#
# COMPACT_ATOMS: atom_id res chain seq x y z
N MET A 1 -23.16 17.92 31.47
CA MET A 1 -21.96 17.08 31.71
C MET A 1 -20.99 17.82 32.59
N ILE A 2 -20.52 17.21 33.67
CA ILE A 2 -19.61 17.87 34.61
C ILE A 2 -18.16 17.72 34.13
N CYS A 3 -17.40 18.81 34.11
CA CYS A 3 -15.98 18.76 33.82
C CYS A 3 -15.20 18.09 34.96
N LYS A 4 -14.46 17.01 34.69
CA LYS A 4 -13.67 16.29 35.70
C LYS A 4 -12.54 17.10 36.34
N LYS A 5 -12.08 18.17 35.68
CA LYS A 5 -10.92 18.96 36.14
C LYS A 5 -11.32 20.10 37.09
N CYS A 6 -12.47 20.73 36.86
CA CYS A 6 -12.88 21.94 37.59
C CYS A 6 -14.30 21.87 38.15
N GLY A 7 -15.00 20.74 38.02
CA GLY A 7 -16.35 20.55 38.57
C GLY A 7 -17.45 21.37 37.90
N THR A 8 -17.12 22.17 36.88
CA THR A 8 -18.11 23.03 36.20
C THR A 8 -19.09 22.20 35.39
N GLU A 9 -20.38 22.43 35.62
CA GLU A 9 -21.45 21.84 34.83
C GLU A 9 -21.54 22.51 33.45
N ASN A 10 -21.48 21.70 32.41
CA ASN A 10 -21.42 22.17 31.04
C ASN A 10 -22.59 21.64 30.21
N ASN A 11 -23.28 22.55 29.52
CA ASN A 11 -24.48 22.30 28.74
C ASN A 11 -24.11 21.75 27.36
N ASN A 12 -23.86 20.44 27.27
CA ASN A 12 -23.60 19.68 26.03
C ASN A 12 -22.42 20.16 25.17
N ARG A 13 -21.43 20.87 25.74
CA ARG A 13 -20.20 21.22 25.02
C ARG A 13 -19.13 20.13 25.17
N SER A 14 -18.37 19.89 24.10
CA SER A 14 -17.21 18.99 24.08
C SER A 14 -16.00 19.54 24.84
N VAL A 15 -16.01 20.84 25.15
CA VAL A 15 -14.94 21.58 25.85
C VAL A 15 -15.53 22.32 27.05
N CYS A 16 -14.85 22.26 28.19
CA CYS A 16 -15.19 22.99 29.40
C CYS A 16 -15.17 24.50 29.15
N ILE A 17 -16.27 25.19 29.49
CA ILE A 17 -16.37 26.65 29.37
C ILE A 17 -15.33 27.35 30.26
N ASN A 18 -15.06 26.79 31.43
CA ASN A 18 -14.21 27.45 32.43
C ASN A 18 -12.72 27.16 32.23
N CYS A 19 -12.34 25.89 32.00
CA CYS A 19 -10.93 25.48 31.94
C CYS A 19 -10.45 25.07 30.55
N GLY A 20 -11.30 25.16 29.51
CA GLY A 20 -10.95 24.77 28.15
C GLY A 20 -10.67 23.28 27.97
N ASN A 21 -10.93 22.44 28.97
CA ASN A 21 -10.58 21.02 28.94
C ASN A 21 -11.65 20.19 28.22
N PHE A 22 -11.25 19.22 27.40
CA PHE A 22 -12.21 18.37 26.66
C PHE A 22 -12.97 17.43 27.61
N ILE A 23 -14.31 17.40 27.51
CA ILE A 23 -15.23 16.62 28.35
C ILE A 23 -15.72 15.34 27.62
N GLY A 24 -15.35 15.15 26.36
CA GLY A 24 -15.73 13.99 25.55
C GLY A 24 -15.01 12.70 25.93
N LYS A 25 -15.77 11.60 26.02
CA LYS A 25 -15.28 10.22 26.27
C LYS A 25 -14.00 9.95 25.49
N ASN A 26 -12.97 9.47 26.20
CA ASN A 26 -11.72 8.89 25.68
C ASN A 26 -11.95 8.25 24.32
N LYS A 27 -11.70 9.00 23.24
CA LYS A 27 -11.23 8.35 22.03
C LYS A 27 -9.89 7.79 22.46
N THR A 28 -9.85 6.48 22.60
CA THR A 28 -8.66 5.67 22.71
C THR A 28 -7.72 6.09 21.58
N ILE A 29 -6.96 7.15 21.80
CA ILE A 29 -5.64 7.27 21.25
C ILE A 29 -4.94 6.10 21.90
N ARG A 30 -5.06 4.90 21.29
CA ARG A 30 -4.13 3.82 21.56
C ARG A 30 -2.80 4.49 21.34
N GLU A 31 -2.08 4.78 22.41
CA GLU A 31 -0.64 5.04 22.40
C GLU A 31 -0.04 3.84 21.70
N THR A 32 -0.04 3.92 20.38
CA THR A 32 0.53 2.90 19.53
C THR A 32 1.99 3.25 19.58
N ASP A 33 2.66 2.57 20.49
CA ASP A 33 4.09 2.69 20.77
C ASP A 33 4.84 3.03 19.46
N PRO A 34 5.54 4.19 19.37
CA PRO A 34 6.14 4.66 18.14
C PRO A 34 7.09 3.62 17.52
N GLU A 35 7.64 2.71 18.34
CA GLU A 35 8.43 1.58 17.87
C GLU A 35 7.62 0.55 17.07
N LYS A 36 6.39 0.24 17.50
CA LYS A 36 5.49 -0.67 16.77
C LYS A 36 5.04 -0.06 15.43
N ILE A 37 4.86 1.26 15.37
CA ILE A 37 4.56 1.96 14.11
C ILE A 37 5.75 1.87 13.15
N LYS A 38 6.99 2.10 13.64
CA LYS A 38 8.21 2.00 12.82
C LYS A 38 8.43 0.57 12.31
N ALA A 39 8.22 -0.44 13.15
CA ALA A 39 8.35 -1.84 12.77
C ALA A 39 7.34 -2.25 11.69
N ASN A 40 6.08 -1.82 11.81
CA ASN A 40 5.07 -2.10 10.78
C ASN A 40 5.37 -1.40 9.45
N ARG A 41 5.90 -0.16 9.47
CA ARG A 41 6.35 0.53 8.24
C ARG A 41 7.49 -0.21 7.55
N ARG A 42 8.47 -0.74 8.31
CA ARG A 42 9.58 -1.54 7.76
C ARG A 42 9.10 -2.86 7.15
N LYS A 43 8.19 -3.56 7.81
CA LYS A 43 7.60 -4.80 7.27
C LYS A 43 6.82 -4.54 5.99
N LYS A 44 6.01 -3.47 5.96
CA LYS A 44 5.23 -3.09 4.77
C LYS A 44 6.11 -2.72 3.58
N THR A 45 7.19 -1.96 3.82
CA THR A 45 8.15 -1.59 2.76
C THR A 45 8.90 -2.80 2.22
N MET A 46 9.40 -3.70 3.09
CA MET A 46 10.05 -4.93 2.62
C MET A 46 9.12 -5.84 1.81
N PHE A 47 7.87 -5.99 2.24
CA PHE A 47 6.88 -6.77 1.51
C PHE A 47 6.63 -6.18 0.11
N MET A 48 6.44 -4.86 0.03
CA MET A 48 6.22 -4.15 -1.23
C MET A 48 7.41 -4.26 -2.19
N VAL A 49 8.65 -4.16 -1.67
CA VAL A 49 9.87 -4.34 -2.48
C VAL A 49 9.98 -5.76 -3.02
N LYS A 50 9.68 -6.78 -2.21
CA LYS A 50 9.70 -8.19 -2.65
C LYS A 50 8.67 -8.46 -3.75
N GLU A 51 7.43 -8.02 -3.56
CA GLU A 51 6.36 -8.13 -4.57
C GLU A 51 6.75 -7.44 -5.88
N THR A 52 7.35 -6.25 -5.79
CA THR A 52 7.77 -5.49 -6.97
C THR A 52 8.89 -6.21 -7.71
N LEU A 53 9.89 -6.76 -6.99
CA LEU A 53 10.97 -7.53 -7.60
C LEU A 53 10.45 -8.81 -8.28
N ILE A 54 9.53 -9.53 -7.65
CA ILE A 54 8.93 -10.73 -8.24
C ILE A 54 8.16 -10.37 -9.52
N SER A 55 7.37 -9.29 -9.48
CA SER A 55 6.63 -8.80 -10.64
C SER A 55 7.54 -8.41 -11.80
N ILE A 56 8.66 -7.72 -11.53
CA ILE A 56 9.66 -7.36 -12.55
C ILE A 56 10.27 -8.62 -13.18
N VAL A 57 10.67 -9.60 -12.35
CA VAL A 57 11.24 -10.86 -12.86
C VAL A 57 10.23 -11.62 -13.72
N GLN A 58 8.96 -11.67 -13.31
CA GLN A 58 7.89 -12.29 -14.10
C GLN A 58 7.66 -11.58 -15.45
N MET A 59 7.63 -10.24 -15.44
CA MET A 59 7.50 -9.43 -16.67
C MET A 59 8.64 -9.70 -17.66
N ILE A 60 9.89 -9.71 -17.17
CA ILE A 60 11.06 -10.01 -18.01
C ILE A 60 10.98 -11.45 -18.54
N GLY A 61 10.61 -12.41 -17.70
CA GLY A 61 10.43 -13.80 -18.10
C GLY A 61 9.40 -13.96 -19.22
N LEU A 62 8.24 -13.30 -19.10
CA LEU A 62 7.19 -13.31 -20.13
C LEU A 62 7.66 -12.68 -21.43
N LEU A 63 8.40 -11.58 -21.38
CA LEU A 63 8.97 -10.93 -22.58
C LEU A 63 9.96 -11.85 -23.31
N LEU A 64 10.84 -12.54 -22.57
CA LEU A 64 11.81 -13.47 -23.17
C LEU A 64 11.12 -14.68 -23.80
N VAL A 65 10.17 -15.29 -23.10
CA VAL A 65 9.42 -16.44 -23.61
C VAL A 65 8.56 -16.03 -24.81
N GLY A 66 7.84 -14.91 -24.72
CA GLY A 66 7.06 -14.37 -25.83
C GLY A 66 7.92 -14.05 -27.05
N GLY A 67 9.08 -13.42 -26.84
CA GLY A 67 10.05 -13.14 -27.91
C GLY A 67 10.57 -14.40 -28.59
N LEU A 68 10.91 -15.45 -27.81
CA LEU A 68 11.32 -16.74 -28.35
C LEU A 68 10.23 -17.40 -29.19
N ILE A 69 8.97 -17.34 -28.73
CA ILE A 69 7.83 -17.89 -29.47
C ILE A 69 7.67 -17.15 -30.81
N ILE A 70 7.68 -15.82 -30.78
CA ILE A 70 7.57 -15.00 -32.01
C ILE A 70 8.71 -15.34 -32.95
N PHE A 71 9.94 -15.42 -32.46
CA PHE A 71 11.11 -15.78 -33.26
C PHE A 71 10.98 -17.15 -33.93
N LEU A 72 10.57 -18.18 -33.18
CA LEU A 72 10.35 -19.53 -33.71
C LEU A 72 9.24 -19.54 -34.77
N VAL A 73 8.14 -18.83 -34.51
CA VAL A 73 7.03 -18.69 -35.45
C VAL A 73 7.51 -18.00 -36.73
N SER A 74 8.27 -16.91 -36.63
CA SER A 74 8.87 -16.23 -37.79
C SER A 74 9.79 -17.15 -38.60
N LEU A 75 10.61 -17.97 -37.94
CA LEU A 75 11.45 -18.95 -38.65
C LEU A 75 10.62 -19.99 -39.40
N LEU A 76 9.52 -20.47 -38.80
CA LEU A 76 8.59 -21.37 -39.48
C LEU A 76 7.97 -20.67 -40.69
N PHE A 77 7.50 -19.42 -40.54
CA PHE A 77 6.95 -18.66 -41.67
C PHE A 77 7.95 -18.49 -42.81
N VAL A 78 9.20 -18.13 -42.54
CA VAL A 78 10.25 -18.00 -43.57
C VAL A 78 10.51 -19.35 -44.27
N LYS A 79 10.44 -20.46 -43.54
CA LYS A 79 10.68 -21.80 -44.11
C LYS A 79 9.50 -22.30 -44.94
N PHE A 80 8.26 -21.94 -44.59
CA PHE A 80 7.05 -22.48 -45.21
C PHE A 80 6.35 -21.52 -46.19
N MET A 81 6.65 -20.22 -46.18
CA MET A 81 6.18 -19.29 -47.19
C MET A 81 7.25 -19.11 -48.28
N PRO A 82 7.05 -19.63 -49.50
CA PRO A 82 7.93 -19.30 -50.61
C PRO A 82 7.83 -17.80 -50.85
N MET A 83 8.97 -17.12 -50.79
CA MET A 83 9.09 -15.71 -51.16
C MET A 83 8.53 -15.56 -52.58
N PRO A 84 7.53 -14.70 -52.82
CA PRO A 84 7.05 -14.46 -54.17
C PRO A 84 8.20 -13.83 -54.95
N THR A 85 8.86 -14.62 -55.79
CA THR A 85 9.86 -14.15 -56.75
C THR A 85 9.11 -13.29 -57.76
N MET A 86 9.18 -11.98 -57.57
CA MET A 86 8.90 -10.99 -58.62
C MET A 86 10.10 -10.86 -59.53
#